data_AF-A0A7S3BEH7-F1
#
_entry.id   AF-A0A7S3BEH7-F1
#
_cell.length_a   1.000
_cell.length_b   1.000
_cell.length_c   1.000
_cell.angle_alpha   90.00
_cell.angle_beta   90.00
_cell.angle_gamma   90.00
#
_symmetry.space_group_name_H-M   'P 1'
#
loop_
_entity.id
_entity.type
_entity.pdbx_description
1 polymer ?
#
loop_
_entity_poly.entity_id
_entity_poly.type
_entity_poly.pdbx_seq_one_letter_code
_entity_poly.pdbx_strand_id
1 'polypeptide(L)'
;AHAMCSGKAGSVCHVPSASGSGAPAGVLFGVGDGEDPLAFASAAQALPPGVYALECLPGGFQADEAGAALGFGLGSYAFDAHKGTGGRPRPAEADAAAAAERGAGKPLLTVADETNKALSPVLAGVELCRDLINTAPNAMGPAEL
;
A
#
# COMPACT_ATOMS: atom_id res chain seq x y z
N ALA A 1 25.24 -14.05 9.45
CA ALA A 1 25.42 -12.96 8.46
C ALA A 1 24.63 -11.76 8.96
N HIS A 2 25.29 -10.67 9.34
CA HIS A 2 24.58 -9.44 9.71
C HIS A 2 24.02 -8.82 8.44
N ALA A 3 22.69 -8.71 8.33
CA ALA A 3 22.06 -8.01 7.22
C ALA A 3 22.47 -6.53 7.27
N MET A 4 23.28 -6.08 6.32
CA MET A 4 23.67 -4.67 6.21
C MET A 4 22.52 -3.90 5.57
N CYS A 5 21.78 -3.10 6.34
CA CYS A 5 20.72 -2.25 5.81
C CYS A 5 21.33 -0.94 5.26
N SER A 6 20.95 -0.53 4.04
CA SER A 6 21.58 0.61 3.34
C SER A 6 20.83 1.95 3.48
N GLY A 7 19.62 1.96 4.05
CA GLY A 7 18.78 3.16 4.19
C GLY A 7 18.25 3.75 2.87
N LYS A 8 18.65 3.19 1.73
CA LYS A 8 18.23 3.62 0.40
C LYS A 8 16.70 3.61 0.28
N ALA A 9 16.13 4.66 -0.33
CA ALA A 9 14.69 4.76 -0.59
C ALA A 9 14.13 3.46 -1.20
N GLY A 10 13.07 2.93 -0.60
CA GLY A 10 12.39 1.69 -1.02
C GLY A 10 13.07 0.39 -0.60
N SER A 11 14.22 0.43 0.09
CA SER A 11 14.88 -0.79 0.56
C SER A 11 14.19 -1.39 1.78
N VAL A 12 14.15 -2.71 1.86
CA VAL A 12 13.53 -3.48 2.95
C VAL A 12 14.60 -4.34 3.62
N CYS A 13 14.68 -4.27 4.94
CA CYS A 13 15.64 -5.03 5.73
C CYS A 13 14.92 -5.73 6.91
N HIS A 14 14.93 -7.07 6.91
CA HIS A 14 14.30 -7.85 7.97
C HIS A 14 15.21 -7.93 9.19
N VAL A 15 14.68 -7.55 10.36
CA VAL A 15 15.38 -7.66 11.64
C VAL A 15 15.14 -9.06 12.19
N PRO A 16 16.19 -9.88 12.43
CA PRO A 16 16.01 -11.23 12.95
C PRO A 16 15.48 -11.21 14.40
N SER A 17 14.62 -12.18 14.74
CA SER A 17 14.19 -12.37 16.13
C SER A 17 15.29 -13.00 16.98
N ALA A 18 15.46 -12.47 18.20
CA ALA A 18 16.38 -13.01 19.20
C ALA A 18 16.02 -14.45 19.64
N SER A 19 14.77 -14.86 19.45
CA SER A 19 14.29 -16.20 19.83
C SER A 19 14.66 -17.30 18.83
N GLY A 20 15.20 -16.97 17.65
CA GLY A 20 15.56 -17.97 16.63
C GLY A 20 14.37 -18.69 15.99
N SER A 21 13.13 -18.23 16.22
CA SER A 21 11.88 -18.84 15.73
C SER A 21 11.64 -18.69 14.23
N GLY A 22 12.55 -18.03 13.50
CA GLY A 22 12.44 -17.79 12.05
C GLY A 22 11.54 -16.62 11.64
N ALA A 23 10.68 -16.11 12.53
CA ALA A 23 9.93 -14.88 12.30
C ALA A 23 10.81 -13.63 12.56
N PRO A 24 10.76 -12.59 11.70
CA PRO A 24 11.48 -11.35 11.96
C PRO A 24 10.90 -10.62 13.19
N ALA A 25 11.76 -9.97 13.97
CA ALA A 25 11.34 -9.07 15.05
C ALA A 25 10.72 -7.77 14.52
N GLY A 26 11.06 -7.39 13.29
CA GLY A 26 10.57 -6.18 12.66
C GLY A 26 11.16 -6.00 11.26
N VAL A 27 10.82 -4.88 10.64
CA VAL A 27 11.32 -4.51 9.30
C VAL A 27 11.78 -3.07 9.34
N LEU A 28 13.00 -2.83 8.87
CA LEU A 28 13.49 -1.48 8.58
C LEU A 28 13.20 -1.17 7.11
N PHE A 29 12.58 -0.02 6.87
CA PHE A 29 12.29 0.49 5.54
C PHE A 29 13.13 1.74 5.28
N GLY A 30 13.87 1.74 4.17
CA GLY A 30 14.70 2.88 3.78
C GLY A 30 13.86 3.98 3.14
N VAL A 31 13.89 5.18 3.72
CA VAL A 31 13.20 6.37 3.21
C VAL A 31 14.12 7.33 2.45
N GLY A 32 15.40 6.98 2.27
CA GLY A 32 16.38 7.85 1.63
C GLY A 32 16.77 9.04 2.52
N ASP A 33 16.78 10.24 1.94
CA ASP A 33 17.01 11.52 2.65
C ASP A 33 15.81 11.98 3.48
N GLY A 34 14.64 11.37 3.26
CA GLY A 34 13.41 11.69 3.98
C GLY A 34 12.69 12.95 3.49
N GLU A 35 13.07 13.49 2.32
CA GLU A 35 12.43 14.67 1.74
C GLU A 35 11.09 14.35 1.05
N ASP A 36 10.89 13.11 0.60
CA ASP A 36 9.65 12.67 -0.02
C ASP A 36 8.60 12.31 1.05
N PRO A 37 7.52 13.11 1.21
CA PRO A 37 6.46 12.81 2.18
C PRO A 37 5.69 11.52 1.85
N LEU A 38 5.79 11.02 0.61
CA LEU A 38 5.14 9.80 0.12
C LEU A 38 6.11 8.62 0.02
N ALA A 39 7.31 8.69 0.60
CA ALA A 39 8.33 7.63 0.52
C ALA A 39 7.80 6.23 0.92
N PHE A 40 6.78 6.16 1.77
CA PHE A 40 6.13 4.92 2.19
C PHE A 40 5.27 4.24 1.11
N ALA A 41 5.00 4.89 -0.02
CA ALA A 41 4.25 4.29 -1.12
C ALA A 41 4.92 3.02 -1.66
N SER A 42 6.25 2.98 -1.73
CA SER A 42 6.94 1.76 -2.16
C SER A 42 6.99 0.68 -1.08
N ALA A 43 6.80 1.03 0.21
CA ALA A 43 6.70 0.04 1.28
C ALA A 43 5.48 -0.88 1.08
N ALA A 44 4.37 -0.32 0.61
CA ALA A 44 3.15 -1.08 0.29
C ALA A 44 3.36 -2.14 -0.81
N GLN A 45 4.39 -1.99 -1.65
CA GLN A 45 4.72 -2.94 -2.71
C GLN A 45 5.87 -3.88 -2.34
N ALA A 46 6.80 -3.43 -1.50
CA ALA A 46 8.01 -4.17 -1.16
C ALA A 46 7.85 -5.07 0.07
N LEU A 47 6.92 -4.76 0.98
CA LEU A 47 6.70 -5.57 2.18
C LEU A 47 6.02 -6.91 1.84
N PRO A 48 6.45 -8.01 2.48
CA PRO A 48 5.70 -9.26 2.42
C PRO A 48 4.29 -9.11 2.98
N PRO A 49 3.36 -10.00 2.61
CA PRO A 49 2.02 -10.04 3.19
C PRO A 49 2.08 -10.09 4.72
N GLY A 50 1.29 -9.26 5.39
CA GLY A 50 1.32 -9.17 6.84
C GLY A 50 0.63 -7.91 7.36
N VAL A 51 0.48 -7.83 8.67
CA VAL A 51 -0.05 -6.65 9.37
C VAL A 51 1.13 -5.96 10.05
N TYR A 52 1.35 -4.69 9.71
CA TYR A 52 2.47 -3.88 10.18
C TYR A 52 1.95 -2.67 10.94
N ALA A 53 2.78 -2.17 11.85
CA ALA A 53 2.57 -0.90 12.54
C ALA A 53 3.83 -0.04 12.37
N LEU A 54 3.67 1.28 12.28
CA LEU A 54 4.81 2.19 12.36
C LEU A 54 5.27 2.26 13.82
N GLU A 55 6.51 1.87 14.07
CA GLU A 55 7.11 1.96 15.41
C GLU A 55 7.81 3.31 15.60
N CYS A 56 8.49 3.80 14.56
CA CYS A 56 9.13 5.11 14.56
C CYS A 56 9.36 5.62 13.14
N LEU A 57 9.53 6.94 13.03
CA LEU A 57 10.01 7.62 11.84
C LEU A 57 11.39 8.23 12.13
N PRO A 58 12.30 8.28 11.14
CA PRO A 58 13.59 8.92 11.33
C PRO A 58 13.42 10.43 11.56
N GLY A 59 14.28 11.00 12.40
CA GLY A 59 14.30 12.44 12.61
C GLY A 59 14.59 13.19 11.31
N GLY A 60 13.80 14.23 11.02
CA GLY A 60 13.92 15.01 9.79
C GLY A 60 13.10 14.49 8.60
N PHE A 61 12.38 13.37 8.76
CA PHE A 61 11.38 12.95 7.77
C PHE A 61 10.31 14.04 7.62
N GLN A 62 9.99 14.42 6.38
CA GLN A 62 9.12 15.55 6.10
C GLN A 62 7.65 15.33 6.50
N ALA A 63 7.21 14.08 6.58
CA ALA A 63 5.85 13.71 6.96
C ALA A 63 5.79 13.16 8.39
N ASP A 64 4.63 13.33 9.02
CA ASP A 64 4.28 12.64 10.26
C ASP A 64 3.75 11.22 9.97
N GLU A 65 3.30 10.52 11.01
CA GLU A 65 2.72 9.18 10.88
C GLU A 65 1.50 9.15 9.95
N ALA A 66 0.69 10.20 9.92
CA ALA A 66 -0.47 10.29 9.04
C ALA A 66 -0.03 10.45 7.58
N GLY A 67 1.00 11.24 7.30
CA GLY A 67 1.58 11.37 5.96
C GLY A 67 2.25 10.07 5.48
N ALA A 68 2.98 9.38 6.37
CA ALA A 68 3.53 8.05 6.06
C ALA A 68 2.43 7.03 5.75
N ALA A 69 1.33 7.03 6.52
CA ALA A 69 0.17 6.19 6.28
C ALA A 69 -0.55 6.54 4.96
N LEU A 70 -0.68 7.82 4.64
CA LEU A 70 -1.21 8.27 3.35
C LEU A 70 -0.36 7.75 2.19
N GLY A 71 0.97 7.92 2.29
CA GLY A 71 1.91 7.40 1.30
C GLY A 71 1.75 5.89 1.09
N PHE A 72 1.73 5.12 2.19
CA PHE A 72 1.48 3.68 2.15
C PHE A 72 0.17 3.35 1.44
N GLY A 73 -0.95 3.96 1.87
CA GLY A 73 -2.28 3.70 1.29
C GLY A 73 -2.35 4.01 -0.21
N LEU A 74 -1.77 5.14 -0.65
CA LEU A 74 -1.70 5.51 -2.07
C LEU A 74 -0.87 4.53 -2.90
N GLY A 75 0.15 3.91 -2.28
CA GLY A 75 1.02 2.90 -2.88
C GLY A 75 0.42 1.48 -2.91
N SER A 76 -0.58 1.21 -2.07
CA SER A 76 -1.29 -0.09 -2.02
C SER A 76 -2.27 -0.31 -3.18
N TYR A 77 -2.63 0.76 -3.89
CA TYR A 77 -3.53 0.71 -5.04
C TYR A 77 -2.99 -0.21 -6.14
N ALA A 78 -3.87 -1.06 -6.68
CA ALA A 78 -3.58 -1.88 -7.85
C ALA A 78 -4.81 -1.99 -8.74
N PHE A 79 -4.64 -1.69 -10.03
CA PHE A 79 -5.68 -1.88 -11.05
C PHE A 79 -5.56 -3.28 -11.68
N ASP A 80 -6.55 -4.13 -11.45
CA ASP A 80 -6.57 -5.51 -11.92
C ASP A 80 -7.85 -5.90 -12.68
N ALA A 81 -8.70 -4.92 -13.01
CA ALA A 81 -9.96 -5.11 -13.74
C ALA A 81 -9.79 -5.81 -15.11
N HIS A 82 -8.59 -5.75 -15.71
CA HIS A 82 -8.27 -6.40 -16.99
C HIS A 82 -7.47 -7.72 -16.83
N LYS A 83 -7.12 -8.12 -15.60
CA LYS A 83 -6.51 -9.44 -15.33
C LYS A 83 -7.63 -10.49 -15.21
N GLY A 84 -8.29 -10.74 -16.34
CA GLY A 84 -9.31 -11.78 -16.51
C GLY A 84 -9.27 -12.31 -17.94
N THR A 85 -9.09 -13.62 -18.09
CA THR A 85 -9.05 -14.34 -19.36
C THR A 85 -10.30 -14.07 -20.21
N GLY A 86 -10.13 -13.47 -21.38
CA GLY A 86 -11.10 -13.56 -22.48
C GLY A 86 -12.46 -12.88 -22.27
N GLY A 87 -12.53 -11.58 -22.56
CA GLY A 87 -13.61 -11.04 -23.40
C GLY A 87 -14.97 -10.69 -22.79
N ARG A 88 -15.21 -10.78 -21.46
CA ARG A 88 -16.41 -10.17 -20.86
C ARG A 88 -16.09 -9.30 -19.64
N PRO A 89 -16.66 -8.08 -19.56
CA PRO A 89 -16.68 -7.31 -18.32
C PRO A 89 -17.37 -8.12 -17.22
N ARG A 90 -16.84 -8.01 -16.00
CA ARG A 90 -17.33 -8.73 -14.82
C ARG A 90 -18.60 -8.04 -14.27
N PRO A 91 -19.61 -8.78 -13.79
CA PRO A 91 -20.79 -8.19 -13.14
C PRO A 91 -20.44 -7.51 -11.81
N ALA A 92 -21.16 -6.44 -11.45
CA ALA A 92 -20.95 -5.65 -10.23
C ALA A 92 -20.95 -6.47 -8.92
N GLU A 93 -21.69 -7.58 -8.87
CA GLU A 93 -21.73 -8.47 -7.70
C GLU A 93 -20.40 -9.23 -7.47
N ALA A 94 -19.62 -9.41 -8.54
CA ALA A 94 -18.30 -10.02 -8.47
C ALA A 94 -17.19 -8.99 -8.15
N ASP A 95 -17.51 -7.70 -8.08
CA ASP A 95 -16.56 -6.66 -7.64
C ASP A 95 -16.37 -6.64 -6.13
N ALA A 96 -17.39 -6.98 -5.33
CA ALA A 96 -17.25 -7.07 -3.87
C ALA A 96 -16.36 -8.24 -3.44
N ALA A 97 -16.52 -9.41 -4.08
CA ALA A 97 -15.65 -10.55 -3.87
C ALA A 97 -14.23 -10.26 -4.39
N ALA A 98 -14.09 -9.60 -5.55
CA ALA A 98 -12.80 -9.17 -6.06
C ALA A 98 -12.14 -8.07 -5.23
N ALA A 99 -12.90 -7.22 -4.53
CA ALA A 99 -12.37 -6.23 -3.59
C ALA A 99 -11.79 -6.90 -2.33
N ALA A 100 -12.49 -7.93 -1.81
CA ALA A 100 -11.97 -8.75 -0.72
C ALA A 100 -10.71 -9.53 -1.13
N GLU A 101 -10.66 -10.09 -2.34
CA GLU A 101 -9.47 -10.73 -2.88
C GLU A 101 -8.36 -9.72 -3.24
N ARG A 102 -8.69 -8.48 -3.62
CA ARG A 102 -7.72 -7.39 -3.88
C ARG A 102 -6.87 -7.06 -2.65
N GLY A 103 -7.37 -7.29 -1.43
CA GLY A 103 -6.63 -7.12 -0.18
C GLY A 103 -5.96 -8.40 0.34
N ALA A 104 -6.37 -9.56 -0.16
CA ALA A 104 -5.87 -10.85 0.31
C ALA A 104 -4.39 -11.03 -0.06
N GLY A 105 -3.54 -11.13 0.96
CA GLY A 105 -2.10 -11.30 0.76
C GLY A 105 -1.34 -10.02 0.42
N LYS A 106 -1.90 -8.83 0.66
CA LYS A 106 -1.14 -7.57 0.64
C LYS A 106 -0.67 -7.17 2.04
N PRO A 107 0.42 -6.41 2.18
CA PRO A 107 0.78 -5.80 3.46
C PRO A 107 -0.29 -4.79 3.87
N LEU A 108 -0.71 -4.84 5.13
CA LEU A 108 -1.65 -3.91 5.77
C LEU A 108 -0.90 -3.08 6.80
N LEU A 109 -1.20 -1.78 6.86
CA LEU A 109 -0.65 -0.89 7.89
C LEU A 109 -1.74 -0.52 8.88
N THR A 110 -1.51 -0.79 10.16
CA THR A 110 -2.39 -0.37 11.24
C THR A 110 -2.12 1.08 11.60
N VAL A 111 -3.19 1.86 11.74
CA VAL A 111 -3.14 3.27 12.15
C VAL A 111 -4.20 3.53 13.21
N ALA A 112 -4.10 4.65 13.92
CA ALA A 112 -5.14 5.07 14.85
C ALA A 112 -6.48 5.30 14.13
N ASP A 113 -7.60 5.06 14.82
CA ASP A 113 -8.95 5.19 14.26
C ASP A 113 -9.22 6.57 13.65
N GLU A 114 -8.75 7.64 14.30
CA GLU A 114 -8.91 9.01 13.80
C GLU A 114 -8.13 9.25 12.51
N THR A 115 -6.91 8.72 12.41
CA THR A 115 -6.12 8.75 11.16
C THR A 115 -6.83 7.96 10.07
N ASN A 116 -7.35 6.77 10.39
CA ASN A 116 -8.10 5.96 9.42
C ASN A 116 -9.35 6.71 8.90
N LYS A 117 -10.14 7.31 9.80
CA LYS A 117 -11.31 8.11 9.44
C LYS A 117 -10.96 9.30 8.57
N ALA A 118 -9.84 9.97 8.85
CA ALA A 118 -9.38 11.12 8.07
C ALA A 118 -8.89 10.73 6.67
N LEU A 119 -8.13 9.63 6.55
CA LEU A 119 -7.51 9.20 5.30
C LEU A 119 -8.44 8.39 4.39
N SER A 120 -9.39 7.63 4.95
CA SER A 120 -10.25 6.73 4.17
C SER A 120 -10.99 7.44 3.01
N PRO A 121 -11.64 8.61 3.21
CA PRO A 121 -12.31 9.30 2.11
C PRO A 121 -11.35 9.79 1.02
N VAL A 122 -10.14 10.22 1.42
CA VAL A 122 -9.10 10.69 0.48
C VAL A 122 -8.61 9.54 -0.38
N LEU A 123 -8.27 8.41 0.25
CA LEU A 123 -7.82 7.21 -0.45
C LEU A 123 -8.92 6.69 -1.39
N ALA A 124 -10.15 6.55 -0.91
CA ALA A 124 -11.27 6.09 -1.73
C ALA A 124 -11.53 7.01 -2.94
N GLY A 125 -11.44 8.33 -2.77
CA GLY A 125 -11.56 9.28 -3.88
C GLY A 125 -10.44 9.15 -4.91
N VAL A 126 -9.19 8.98 -4.46
CA VAL A 126 -8.06 8.78 -5.37
C VAL A 126 -8.15 7.45 -6.10
N GLU A 127 -8.54 6.37 -5.41
CA GLU A 127 -8.75 5.06 -6.02
C GLU A 127 -9.85 5.10 -7.08
N LEU A 128 -10.98 5.74 -6.78
CA LEU A 128 -12.07 5.94 -7.73
C LEU A 128 -11.58 6.69 -8.97
N CYS A 129 -10.89 7.82 -8.80
CA CYS A 129 -10.34 8.56 -9.93
C CYS A 129 -9.37 7.71 -10.77
N ARG A 130 -8.50 6.91 -10.13
CA ARG A 130 -7.56 6.03 -10.83
C ARG A 130 -8.29 4.91 -11.57
N ASP A 131 -9.33 4.33 -10.99
CA ASP A 131 -10.16 3.30 -11.63
C ASP A 131 -10.87 3.85 -12.86
N LEU A 132 -11.47 5.04 -12.77
CA LEU A 132 -12.13 5.70 -13.90
C LEU A 132 -11.14 5.98 -15.04
N ILE A 133 -9.94 6.48 -14.72
CA ILE A 133 -8.90 6.80 -15.71
C ILE A 133 -8.30 5.53 -16.35
N ASN A 134 -8.10 4.47 -15.57
CA ASN A 134 -7.47 3.24 -16.05
C ASN A 134 -8.45 2.31 -16.77
N THR A 135 -9.76 2.51 -16.62
CA THR A 135 -10.77 1.72 -17.33
C THR A 135 -10.80 2.08 -18.81
N ALA A 136 -10.76 1.07 -19.67
CA ALA A 136 -10.67 1.26 -21.11
C ALA A 136 -11.85 2.11 -21.66
N PRO A 137 -11.65 2.98 -22.66
CA PRO A 137 -12.69 3.89 -23.17
C PRO A 137 -13.94 3.19 -23.72
N ASN A 138 -13.79 1.96 -24.22
CA ASN A 138 -14.91 1.14 -24.70
C ASN A 138 -15.77 0.55 -23.56
N ALA A 139 -15.32 0.67 -22.31
CA ALA A 139 -16.01 0.23 -21.11
C ALA A 139 -16.44 1.40 -20.20
N MET A 140 -16.07 2.64 -20.52
CA MET A 140 -16.39 3.86 -19.77
C MET A 140 -16.69 5.02 -20.74
N GLY A 141 -17.89 4.98 -21.33
CA GLY A 141 -18.42 6.07 -22.15
C GLY A 141 -19.16 7.13 -21.31
N PRO A 142 -19.75 8.15 -21.95
CA PRO A 142 -20.48 9.20 -21.24
C PRO A 142 -21.69 8.73 -20.42
N ALA A 143 -22.23 7.54 -20.72
CA ALA A 143 -23.36 6.97 -19.98
C ALA A 143 -22.93 6.22 -18.71
N GLU A 144 -21.66 5.81 -18.64
CA GLU A 144 -21.08 5.05 -17.54
C GLU A 144 -20.27 5.92 -16.55
N LEU A 145 -20.13 7.22 -16.83
CA LEU A 145 -19.46 8.22 -15.99
C LEU A 145 -20.40 8.89 -14.97
#